data_AF-X1RTM3-F1
#
_entry.id   AF-X1RTM3-F1
#
_cell.length_a   1.000
_cell.length_b   1.000
_cell.length_c   1.000
_cell.angle_alpha   90.00
_cell.angle_beta   90.00
_cell.angle_gamma   90.00
#
_symmetry.space_group_name_H-M   'P 1'
#
loop_
_entity.id
_entity.type
_entity.pdbx_description
1 polymer ?
#
loop_
_entity_poly.entity_id
_entity_poly.type
_entity_poly.pdbx_seq_one_letter_code
_entity_poly.pdbx_strand_id
1 'polypeptide(L)'
;MAGNTRGKLKENFEGVHRNFNWSMKHLNKSLDLIAVQLMQLNPDEYKKESAEETEAALMTYSLYKGIKSLGIGIEALDGLAQKIYASI
;
A
#
# COMPACT_ATOMS: atom_id res chain seq x y z
N MET A 1 -36.59 2.55 14.85
CA MET A 1 -35.68 1.53 14.28
C MET A 1 -34.30 1.68 14.91
N ALA A 2 -34.05 1.01 16.04
CA ALA A 2 -32.69 0.87 16.57
C ALA A 2 -31.93 -0.10 15.67
N GLY A 3 -31.45 0.41 14.53
CA GLY A 3 -30.74 -0.39 13.54
C GLY A 3 -29.48 -0.99 14.18
N ASN A 4 -29.41 -2.32 14.18
CA ASN A 4 -28.37 -3.15 14.75
C ASN A 4 -26.96 -2.53 14.61
N THR A 5 -26.42 -1.96 15.69
CA THR A 5 -25.10 -1.32 15.75
C THR A 5 -24.00 -2.24 15.21
N ARG A 6 -24.12 -3.55 15.45
CA ARG A 6 -23.20 -4.58 14.94
C ARG A 6 -23.17 -4.60 13.41
N GLY A 7 -24.34 -4.54 12.77
CA GLY A 7 -24.46 -4.53 11.30
C GLY A 7 -23.83 -3.27 10.69
N LYS A 8 -24.12 -2.10 11.26
CA LYS A 8 -23.49 -0.84 10.82
C LYS A 8 -21.98 -0.85 10.98
N LEU A 9 -21.47 -1.43 12.07
CA LEU A 9 -20.03 -1.52 12.29
C LEU A 9 -19.36 -2.40 11.23
N LYS A 10 -19.99 -3.52 10.86
CA LYS A 10 -19.53 -4.39 9.75
C LYS A 10 -19.49 -3.65 8.41
N GLU A 11 -20.57 -2.95 8.05
CA GLU A 11 -20.64 -2.17 6.80
C GLU A 11 -19.52 -1.12 6.72
N ASN A 12 -19.21 -0.45 7.84
CA ASN A 12 -18.13 0.54 7.88
C ASN A 12 -16.75 -0.12 7.69
N PHE A 13 -16.48 -1.25 8.35
CA PHE A 13 -15.22 -1.97 8.17
C PHE A 13 -15.06 -2.54 6.75
N GLU A 14 -16.14 -2.99 6.10
CA GLU A 14 -16.12 -3.35 4.67
C GLU A 14 -15.81 -2.15 3.77
N GLY A 15 -16.30 -0.96 4.14
CA GLY A 15 -15.95 0.29 3.47
C GLY A 15 -14.46 0.62 3.61
N VAL A 16 -13.93 0.52 4.84
CA VAL A 16 -12.49 0.72 5.12
C VAL A 16 -11.63 -0.24 4.29
N HIS A 17 -11.97 -1.54 4.30
CA HIS A 17 -11.24 -2.54 3.53
C HIS A 17 -11.22 -2.24 2.02
N ARG A 18 -12.38 -1.85 1.46
CA ARG A 18 -12.46 -1.45 0.05
C ARG A 18 -11.61 -0.22 -0.28
N ASN A 19 -11.58 0.77 0.62
CA ASN A 19 -10.76 1.97 0.45
C ASN A 19 -9.26 1.65 0.53
N PHE A 20 -8.86 0.74 1.41
CA PHE A 20 -7.48 0.26 1.50
C PHE A 20 -7.07 -0.54 0.25
N ASN A 21 -7.93 -1.42 -0.26
CA ASN A 21 -7.68 -2.10 -1.53
C ASN A 21 -7.49 -1.11 -2.70
N TRP A 22 -8.36 -0.10 -2.79
CA TRP A 22 -8.23 0.94 -3.82
C TRP A 22 -6.93 1.73 -3.68
N SER A 23 -6.57 2.12 -2.45
CA SER A 23 -5.32 2.82 -2.16
C SER A 23 -4.12 1.97 -2.56
N MET A 24 -4.06 0.70 -2.13
CA MET A 24 -2.97 -0.23 -2.44
C MET A 24 -2.76 -0.40 -3.95
N LYS A 25 -3.84 -0.51 -4.72
CA LYS A 25 -3.78 -0.58 -6.19
C LYS A 25 -3.02 0.61 -6.79
N HIS A 26 -3.33 1.82 -6.33
CA HIS A 26 -2.72 3.04 -6.87
C HIS A 26 -1.32 3.30 -6.33
N LEU A 27 -1.03 2.94 -5.07
CA LEU A 27 0.32 3.02 -4.51
C LEU A 27 1.26 2.07 -5.25
N ASN A 28 0.86 0.82 -5.47
CA ASN A 28 1.67 -0.15 -6.23
C ASN A 28 1.91 0.33 -7.65
N LYS A 29 0.87 0.83 -8.33
CA LYS A 29 1.05 1.38 -9.68
C LYS A 29 1.97 2.60 -9.71
N SER A 30 1.92 3.44 -8.69
CA SER A 30 2.81 4.60 -8.56
C SER A 30 4.26 4.18 -8.34
N LEU A 31 4.51 3.15 -7.51
CA LEU A 31 5.85 2.57 -7.32
C LEU A 31 6.43 2.07 -8.65
N ASP A 32 5.63 1.33 -9.45
CA ASP A 32 6.07 0.85 -10.77
C ASP A 32 6.48 2.02 -11.69
N LEU A 33 5.65 3.05 -11.77
CA LEU A 33 5.89 4.21 -12.64
C LEU A 33 7.12 5.01 -12.20
N ILE A 34 7.29 5.20 -10.88
CA ILE A 34 8.46 5.86 -10.32
C ILE A 34 9.73 5.04 -10.61
N ALA A 35 9.68 3.72 -10.42
CA ALA A 35 10.81 2.86 -10.70
C ALA A 35 11.24 2.95 -12.17
N VAL A 36 10.29 2.88 -13.11
CA VAL A 36 10.55 3.04 -14.55
C VAL A 36 11.18 4.41 -14.84
N GLN A 37 10.62 5.49 -14.29
CA GLN A 37 11.13 6.83 -14.51
C GLN A 37 12.58 7.00 -13.99
N LEU A 38 12.87 6.50 -12.78
CA LEU A 38 14.20 6.58 -12.19
C LEU A 38 15.23 5.77 -12.97
N MET A 39 14.87 4.56 -13.43
CA MET A 39 15.75 3.73 -14.27
C MET A 39 16.02 4.34 -15.66
N GLN A 40 15.10 5.14 -16.19
CA GLN A 40 15.29 5.87 -17.44
C GLN A 40 16.21 7.08 -17.27
N LEU A 41 16.07 7.81 -16.15
CA LEU A 41 16.86 9.01 -15.88
C LEU A 41 18.29 8.66 -15.45
N ASN A 42 18.45 7.73 -14.51
CA ASN A 42 19.73 7.34 -13.92
C ASN A 42 19.88 5.80 -13.91
N PRO A 43 20.10 5.16 -15.07
CA PRO A 43 20.15 3.70 -15.17
C PRO A 43 21.23 3.06 -14.28
N ASP A 44 22.43 3.64 -14.22
CA ASP A 44 23.54 3.10 -13.42
C ASP A 44 23.24 3.10 -11.91
N GLU A 45 22.41 4.05 -11.46
CA GLU A 45 22.01 4.20 -10.07
C GLU A 45 20.93 3.18 -9.68
N TYR A 46 19.91 3.01 -10.51
CA TYR A 46 18.69 2.27 -10.12
C TYR A 46 18.49 0.91 -10.80
N LYS A 47 19.14 0.63 -11.93
CA LYS A 47 19.01 -0.65 -12.64
C LYS A 47 20.11 -1.61 -12.16
N LYS A 48 19.79 -2.48 -11.21
CA LYS A 48 20.73 -3.47 -10.64
C LYS A 48 20.46 -4.87 -11.21
N GLU A 49 21.39 -5.78 -10.97
CA GLU A 49 21.32 -7.16 -11.50
C GLU A 49 20.30 -8.01 -10.74
N SER A 50 20.11 -7.74 -9.44
CA SER A 50 19.12 -8.41 -8.60
C SER A 50 17.92 -7.52 -8.27
N ALA A 51 16.79 -8.15 -7.96
CA ALA A 51 15.57 -7.46 -7.55
C ALA A 51 15.78 -6.78 -6.18
N GLU A 52 16.51 -7.43 -5.28
CA GLU A 52 16.80 -6.93 -3.94
C GLU A 52 17.68 -5.67 -3.98
N GLU A 53 18.74 -5.67 -4.79
CA GLU A 53 19.58 -4.49 -4.97
C GLU A 53 18.83 -3.35 -5.67
N THR A 54 17.96 -3.68 -6.63
CA THR A 54 17.11 -2.70 -7.31
C THR A 54 16.15 -2.04 -6.31
N GLU A 55 15.45 -2.83 -5.49
CA GLU A 55 14.57 -2.31 -4.45
C GLU A 55 15.34 -1.46 -3.44
N ALA A 56 16.54 -1.90 -3.01
CA ALA A 56 17.38 -1.13 -2.10
C ALA A 56 17.80 0.22 -2.69
N ALA A 57 18.16 0.26 -3.98
CA ALA A 57 18.46 1.50 -4.69
C ALA A 57 17.23 2.42 -4.78
N LEU A 58 16.07 1.89 -5.17
CA LEU A 58 14.81 2.65 -5.23
C LEU A 58 14.40 3.22 -3.87
N MET A 59 14.65 2.48 -2.78
CA MET A 59 14.38 2.92 -1.41
C MET A 59 15.26 4.08 -0.93
N THR A 60 16.32 4.44 -1.68
CA THR A 60 17.08 5.69 -1.43
C THR A 60 16.32 6.94 -1.90
N TYR A 61 15.40 6.79 -2.85
CA TYR A 61 14.59 7.89 -3.36
C TYR A 61 13.41 8.18 -2.41
N SER A 62 13.36 9.40 -1.87
CA SER A 62 12.43 9.77 -0.78
C SER A 62 10.96 9.52 -1.11
N LEU A 63 10.51 9.78 -2.34
CA LEU A 63 9.12 9.57 -2.73
C LEU A 63 8.78 8.08 -2.85
N TYR A 64 9.67 7.27 -3.44
CA TYR A 64 9.48 5.82 -3.53
C TYR A 64 9.38 5.21 -2.13
N LYS A 65 10.32 5.56 -1.24
CA LYS A 65 10.32 5.16 0.16
C LYS A 65 9.05 5.58 0.89
N GLY A 66 8.59 6.81 0.68
CA GLY A 66 7.36 7.33 1.29
C GLY A 66 6.12 6.53 0.87
N ILE A 67 5.97 6.28 -0.43
CA ILE A 67 4.84 5.51 -0.99
C ILE A 67 4.89 4.06 -0.50
N LYS A 68 6.07 3.43 -0.49
CA LYS A 68 6.24 2.07 0.02
C LYS A 68 5.84 1.98 1.50
N SER A 69 6.30 2.94 2.30
CA SER A 69 5.99 3.01 3.74
C SER A 69 4.49 3.21 4.00
N LEU A 70 3.82 4.04 3.18
CA LEU A 70 2.37 4.20 3.25
C LEU A 70 1.64 2.89 2.94
N GLY A 71 2.08 2.15 1.91
CA GLY A 71 1.52 0.84 1.57
C GLY A 71 1.62 -0.16 2.74
N ILE A 72 2.78 -0.24 3.38
CA ILE A 72 3.00 -1.09 4.57
C ILE A 72 2.04 -0.69 5.71
N GLY A 73 1.86 0.61 5.94
CA GLY A 73 0.93 1.12 6.94
C GLY A 73 -0.52 0.75 6.64
N ILE A 74 -0.94 0.87 5.37
CA ILE A 74 -2.30 0.48 4.94
C ILE A 74 -2.53 -1.02 5.13
N GLU A 75 -1.57 -1.86 4.74
CA GLU A 75 -1.68 -3.32 4.91
C GLU A 75 -1.81 -3.72 6.39
N ALA A 76 -1.04 -3.08 7.27
CA ALA A 76 -1.14 -3.30 8.71
C ALA A 76 -2.52 -2.90 9.27
N LEU A 77 -3.03 -1.73 8.86
CA LEU A 77 -4.35 -1.24 9.28
C LEU A 77 -5.49 -2.10 8.74
N ASP A 78 -5.40 -2.55 7.48
CA ASP A 78 -6.39 -3.43 6.87
C ASP A 78 -6.44 -4.78 7.59
N GLY A 79 -5.27 -5.36 7.90
CA GLY A 79 -5.19 -6.59 8.67
C GLY A 79 -5.82 -6.47 10.07
N LEU A 80 -5.68 -5.32 10.73
CA LEU A 80 -6.36 -5.05 12.00
C LEU A 80 -7.88 -4.89 11.82
N ALA A 81 -8.31 -4.13 10.81
CA ALA A 81 -9.72 -3.93 10.50
C ALA A 81 -10.44 -5.25 10.19
N GLN A 82 -9.83 -6.12 9.39
CA GLN A 82 -10.38 -7.44 9.07
C GLN A 82 -10.47 -8.35 10.30
N LYS A 83 -9.46 -8.34 11.19
CA LYS A 83 -9.51 -9.10 12.46
C LYS A 83 -10.67 -8.66 13.35
N ILE A 84 -10.89 -7.35 13.45
CA ILE A 84 -12.02 -6.79 14.21
C ILE A 84 -13.34 -7.14 13.52
N TYR A 85 -13.43 -6.99 12.19
CA TYR A 85 -14.62 -7.37 11.43
C TYR A 85 -15.02 -8.83 11.64
N ALA A 86 -14.04 -9.74 11.66
CA ALA A 86 -14.25 -11.16 11.86
C ALA A 86 -14.68 -11.53 13.29
N SER A 87 -14.31 -10.72 14.29
CA SER A 87 -14.70 -10.94 15.69
C SER A 87 -16.06 -10.34 16.04
N ILE A 88 -16.54 -9.38 15.23
CA ILE A 88 -17.87 -8.79 15.35
C ILE A 88 -18.92 -9.77 14.89
#